data_AF-A0A2R5L1T0-F1
#
_entry.id   AF-A0A2R5L1T0-F1
#
_cell.length_a   1.000
_cell.length_b   1.000
_cell.length_c   1.000
_cell.angle_alpha   90.00
_cell.angle_beta   90.00
_cell.angle_gamma   90.00
#
_symmetry.space_group_name_H-M   'P 1'
#
loop_
_entity.id
_entity.type
_entity.pdbx_description
1 polymer ?
#
loop_
_entity_poly.entity_id
_entity_poly.type
_entity_poly.pdbx_seq_one_letter_code
_entity_poly.pdbx_strand_id
1 'polypeptide(L)'
;MSVKYLLGTWVLAWLFCQGAAYLPVVMWHGMGDYCCSPFSMGRIKGMIEDEHNGTYVYSIMIGDNFIADIENGFLKNVNDQIDEACEKIQADPLLADGYHSVGFSQGGLFLRALVQRCPVPQMHNLVSIGGPQQGVYGFPNCPPSIAFCR
;
A
#
# COMPACT_ATOMS: atom_id res chain seq x y z
N MET A 1 10.43 -49.73 -36.83
CA MET A 1 10.07 -49.41 -35.42
C MET A 1 10.44 -47.95 -35.18
N SER A 2 9.42 -47.09 -35.09
CA SER A 2 9.56 -45.63 -35.07
C SER A 2 9.62 -45.16 -33.61
N VAL A 3 10.78 -44.69 -33.16
CA VAL A 3 10.93 -43.99 -31.88
C VAL A 3 10.54 -42.53 -32.12
N LYS A 4 9.26 -42.20 -31.95
CA LYS A 4 8.73 -40.83 -32.10
C LYS A 4 7.66 -40.48 -31.06
N TYR A 5 7.85 -40.79 -29.77
CA TYR A 5 6.86 -40.41 -28.74
C TYR A 5 7.47 -40.14 -27.35
N LEU A 6 8.56 -39.37 -27.24
CA LEU A 6 9.10 -38.98 -25.92
C LEU A 6 9.45 -37.49 -25.75
N LEU A 7 9.12 -36.62 -26.73
CA LEU A 7 9.46 -35.19 -26.65
C LEU A 7 8.25 -34.26 -26.40
N GLY A 8 7.02 -34.78 -26.36
CA GLY A 8 5.81 -33.95 -26.27
C GLY A 8 5.34 -33.59 -24.86
N THR A 9 5.78 -34.30 -23.82
CA THR A 9 5.22 -34.15 -22.46
C THR A 9 5.95 -33.13 -21.58
N TRP A 10 7.20 -32.79 -21.89
CA TRP A 10 7.97 -31.80 -21.11
C TRP A 10 7.64 -30.35 -21.45
N VAL A 11 7.19 -30.07 -22.69
CA VAL A 11 6.81 -28.71 -23.12
C VAL A 11 5.51 -28.26 -22.47
N LEU A 12 4.56 -29.18 -22.24
CA LEU A 12 3.31 -28.89 -21.55
C LEU A 12 3.53 -28.58 -20.06
N ALA A 13 4.43 -29.28 -19.38
CA ALA A 13 4.75 -29.00 -17.97
C ALA A 13 5.37 -27.60 -17.75
N TRP A 14 6.10 -27.06 -18.74
CA TRP A 14 6.65 -25.69 -18.70
C TRP A 14 5.60 -24.61 -18.91
N LEU A 15 4.52 -24.90 -19.66
CA LEU A 15 3.42 -23.96 -19.89
C LEU A 15 2.47 -23.78 -18.69
N PHE A 16 2.52 -24.71 -17.72
CA PHE A 16 1.64 -24.70 -16.54
C PHE A 16 2.35 -24.35 -15.22
N CYS A 17 3.64 -24.02 -15.25
CA CYS A 17 4.30 -23.44 -14.09
C CYS A 17 4.06 -21.92 -14.07
N GLN A 18 2.80 -21.51 -13.95
CA GLN A 18 2.49 -20.18 -13.44
C GLN A 18 2.96 -20.18 -11.99
N GLY A 19 4.14 -19.60 -11.74
CA GLY A 19 4.57 -19.32 -10.37
C GLY A 19 3.42 -18.62 -9.65
N ALA A 20 3.16 -19.00 -8.40
CA ALA A 20 2.07 -18.41 -7.63
C ALA A 20 2.17 -16.88 -7.70
N ALA A 21 1.18 -16.24 -8.32
CA ALA A 21 1.16 -14.80 -8.47
C ALA A 21 1.03 -14.16 -7.09
N TYR A 22 1.96 -13.27 -6.74
CA TYR A 22 1.88 -12.51 -5.49
C TYR A 22 0.68 -11.57 -5.56
N LEU A 23 -0.09 -11.50 -4.47
CA LEU A 23 -1.12 -10.48 -4.36
C LEU A 23 -0.48 -9.09 -4.39
N PRO A 24 -1.12 -8.11 -5.01
CA PRO A 24 -0.67 -6.73 -4.98
C PRO A 24 -0.48 -6.18 -3.57
N VAL A 25 0.35 -5.16 -3.45
CA VAL A 25 0.57 -4.43 -2.19
C VAL A 25 0.14 -2.97 -2.35
N VAL A 26 -0.79 -2.54 -1.51
CA VAL A 26 -1.21 -1.15 -1.38
C VAL A 26 -0.46 -0.48 -0.23
N MET A 27 0.18 0.65 -0.50
CA MET A 27 0.95 1.41 0.48
C MET A 27 0.28 2.75 0.79
N TRP A 28 0.32 3.17 2.06
CA TRP A 28 -0.11 4.49 2.48
C TRP A 28 0.96 5.15 3.35
N HIS A 29 1.49 6.28 2.87
CA HIS A 29 2.52 7.05 3.55
C HIS A 29 2.02 7.76 4.82
N GLY A 30 2.97 8.29 5.59
CA GLY A 30 2.70 9.08 6.78
C GLY A 30 2.60 10.58 6.51
N MET A 31 2.31 11.35 7.55
CA MET A 31 2.26 12.82 7.52
C MET A 31 3.59 13.42 7.00
N GLY A 32 3.51 14.35 6.04
CA GLY A 32 4.67 15.06 5.48
C GLY A 32 5.51 14.30 4.46
N ASP A 33 5.12 13.08 4.10
CA ASP A 33 5.67 12.32 2.97
C ASP A 33 4.68 12.33 1.79
N TYR A 34 5.01 11.63 0.70
CA TYR A 34 4.13 11.42 -0.46
C TYR A 34 4.34 10.04 -1.08
N CYS A 35 3.42 9.60 -1.93
CA CYS A 35 3.37 8.25 -2.51
C CYS A 35 4.71 7.73 -3.07
N CYS A 36 5.51 8.65 -3.61
CA CYS A 36 6.48 8.34 -4.64
C CYS A 36 7.86 8.94 -4.33
N SER A 37 8.11 9.28 -3.06
CA SER A 37 9.39 9.79 -2.60
C SER A 37 10.51 8.78 -2.82
N PRO A 38 11.57 9.08 -3.61
CA PRO A 38 12.61 8.10 -3.93
C PRO A 38 13.40 7.64 -2.71
N PHE A 39 13.45 8.45 -1.65
CA PHE A 39 14.18 8.15 -0.42
C PHE A 39 13.32 7.52 0.68
N SER A 40 12.00 7.51 0.51
CA SER A 40 11.04 6.93 1.45
C SER A 40 10.19 5.89 0.73
N MET A 41 9.01 6.28 0.24
CA MET A 41 8.03 5.32 -0.24
C MET A 41 8.44 4.59 -1.52
N GLY A 42 9.13 5.27 -2.43
CA GLY A 42 9.74 4.66 -3.61
C GLY A 42 10.80 3.62 -3.25
N ARG A 43 11.56 3.83 -2.16
CA ARG A 43 12.55 2.84 -1.69
C ARG A 43 11.87 1.60 -1.13
N ILE A 44 10.82 1.77 -0.32
CA ILE A 44 10.03 0.64 0.18
C ILE A 44 9.41 -0.15 -0.98
N LYS A 45 8.81 0.56 -1.94
CA LYS A 45 8.23 -0.04 -3.14
C LYS A 45 9.25 -0.90 -3.90
N GLY A 46 10.44 -0.35 -4.18
CA GLY A 46 11.51 -1.09 -4.86
C GLY A 46 11.94 -2.35 -4.10
N MET A 47 12.09 -2.27 -2.77
CA MET A 47 12.43 -3.45 -1.97
C MET A 47 11.35 -4.54 -2.01
N ILE A 48 10.06 -4.17 -2.06
CA ILE A 48 8.97 -5.14 -2.18
C ILE A 48 9.01 -5.82 -3.55
N GLU A 49 9.20 -5.04 -4.61
CA GLU A 49 9.27 -5.52 -6.00
C GLU A 49 10.50 -6.42 -6.23
N ASP A 50 11.65 -6.09 -5.63
CA ASP A 50 12.89 -6.86 -5.71
C ASP A 50 12.76 -8.24 -5.02
N GLU A 51 12.12 -8.28 -3.85
CA GLU A 51 11.95 -9.53 -3.09
C GLU A 51 10.82 -10.41 -3.67
N HIS A 52 9.79 -9.80 -4.28
CA HIS A 52 8.62 -10.48 -4.81
C HIS A 52 8.46 -10.17 -6.31
N ASN A 53 9.32 -10.77 -7.13
CA ASN A 53 9.34 -10.53 -8.56
C ASN A 53 7.94 -10.76 -9.20
N GLY A 54 7.42 -9.73 -9.86
CA GLY A 54 6.11 -9.72 -10.51
C GLY A 54 4.95 -9.23 -9.64
N THR A 55 5.19 -8.85 -8.38
CA THR A 55 4.13 -8.22 -7.56
C THR A 55 3.81 -6.80 -8.03
N TYR A 56 2.54 -6.43 -8.00
CA TYR A 56 2.10 -5.06 -8.27
C TYR A 56 2.11 -4.25 -6.97
N VAL A 57 2.80 -3.10 -6.95
CA VAL A 57 2.84 -2.21 -5.79
C VAL A 57 2.21 -0.86 -6.11
N TYR A 58 1.08 -0.58 -5.46
CA TYR A 58 0.33 0.66 -5.58
C TYR A 58 0.57 1.53 -4.34
N SER A 59 1.23 2.68 -4.50
CA SER A 59 1.39 3.65 -3.41
C SER A 59 0.36 4.76 -3.58
N ILE A 60 -0.56 4.87 -2.62
CA ILE A 60 -1.70 5.80 -2.67
C ILE A 60 -1.17 7.24 -2.71
N MET A 61 -1.66 8.02 -3.67
CA MET A 61 -1.51 9.48 -3.73
C MET A 61 -2.89 10.12 -3.56
N ILE A 62 -3.01 11.04 -2.61
CA ILE A 62 -4.21 11.82 -2.34
C ILE A 62 -4.08 13.21 -2.97
N GLY A 63 -4.95 13.52 -3.93
CA GLY A 63 -4.82 14.69 -4.81
C GLY A 63 -4.11 14.40 -6.13
N ASP A 64 -3.81 15.47 -6.87
CA ASP A 64 -3.42 15.40 -8.29
C ASP A 64 -1.91 15.40 -8.54
N ASN A 65 -1.11 15.72 -7.52
CA ASN A 65 0.36 15.81 -7.62
C ASN A 65 1.02 15.65 -6.26
N PHE A 66 2.34 15.51 -6.23
CA PHE A 66 3.10 15.27 -5.00
C PHE A 66 3.00 16.43 -3.98
N ILE A 67 2.83 17.68 -4.42
CA ILE A 67 2.69 18.82 -3.49
C ILE A 67 1.36 18.70 -2.76
N ALA A 68 0.28 18.45 -3.51
CA ALA A 68 -1.04 18.22 -2.94
C ALA A 68 -1.05 17.02 -1.99
N ASP A 69 -0.35 15.93 -2.33
CA ASP A 69 -0.23 14.73 -1.48
C ASP A 69 0.40 15.03 -0.11
N ILE A 70 1.50 15.80 -0.11
CA ILE A 70 2.17 16.25 1.12
C ILE A 70 1.23 17.14 1.95
N GLU A 71 0.61 18.15 1.34
CA GLU A 71 -0.28 19.10 2.02
C GLU A 71 -1.53 18.41 2.57
N ASN A 72 -2.13 17.50 1.80
CA ASN A 72 -3.29 16.71 2.21
C ASN A 72 -2.97 15.81 3.40
N GLY A 73 -1.71 15.34 3.52
CA GLY A 73 -1.23 14.62 4.69
C GLY A 73 -1.36 15.39 6.02
N PHE A 74 -1.44 16.72 5.97
CA PHE A 74 -1.67 17.58 7.14
C PHE A 74 -3.08 18.18 7.22
N LEU A 75 -3.65 18.59 6.09
CA LEU A 75 -4.77 19.55 6.08
C LEU A 75 -6.11 18.97 5.59
N LYS A 76 -6.10 17.89 4.81
CA LYS A 76 -7.34 17.33 4.25
C LYS A 76 -8.06 16.48 5.29
N ASN A 77 -9.40 16.60 5.35
CA ASN A 77 -10.23 15.78 6.21
C ASN A 77 -9.98 14.30 5.93
N VAL A 78 -9.61 13.55 6.96
CA VAL A 78 -9.23 12.13 6.83
C VAL A 78 -10.38 11.29 6.28
N ASN A 79 -11.65 11.60 6.59
CA ASN A 79 -12.78 10.85 6.05
C ASN A 79 -12.82 10.95 4.52
N ASP A 80 -12.64 12.16 3.97
CA ASP A 80 -12.60 12.38 2.53
C ASP A 80 -11.38 11.68 1.90
N GLN A 81 -10.26 11.58 2.61
CA GLN A 81 -9.11 10.80 2.14
C GLN A 81 -9.40 9.31 2.07
N ILE A 82 -10.14 8.76 3.04
CA ILE A 82 -10.55 7.34 3.02
C ILE A 82 -11.47 7.07 1.83
N ASP A 83 -12.43 7.97 1.56
CA ASP A 83 -13.36 7.82 0.45
C ASP A 83 -12.60 7.89 -0.90
N GLU A 84 -11.71 8.87 -1.06
CA GLU A 84 -10.87 9.02 -2.26
C GLU A 84 -9.95 7.80 -2.47
N ALA A 85 -9.35 7.26 -1.41
CA ALA A 85 -8.52 6.07 -1.48
C ALA A 85 -9.35 4.83 -1.87
N CYS A 86 -10.55 4.68 -1.32
CA CYS A 86 -11.47 3.59 -1.68
C CYS A 86 -11.84 3.64 -3.17
N GLU A 87 -12.19 4.82 -3.68
CA GLU A 87 -12.50 5.00 -5.10
C GLU A 87 -11.33 4.63 -6.02
N LYS A 88 -10.11 5.10 -5.69
CA LYS A 88 -8.90 4.77 -6.46
C LYS A 88 -8.60 3.27 -6.45
N ILE A 89 -8.76 2.60 -5.31
CA ILE A 89 -8.51 1.16 -5.17
C ILE A 89 -9.56 0.35 -5.94
N GLN A 90 -10.84 0.74 -5.88
CA GLN A 90 -11.91 0.06 -6.61
C GLN A 90 -11.81 0.27 -8.13
N ALA A 91 -11.26 1.40 -8.57
CA ALA A 91 -11.06 1.69 -9.98
C ALA A 91 -9.86 0.93 -10.59
N ASP A 92 -8.97 0.36 -9.75
CA ASP A 92 -7.78 -0.35 -10.23
C ASP A 92 -8.09 -1.84 -10.47
N PRO A 93 -8.11 -2.32 -11.73
CA PRO A 93 -8.40 -3.71 -12.04
C PRO A 93 -7.34 -4.68 -11.53
N LEU A 94 -6.11 -4.22 -11.25
CA LEU A 94 -5.05 -5.07 -10.71
C LEU A 94 -5.28 -5.40 -9.23
N LEU A 95 -6.12 -4.64 -8.54
CA LEU A 95 -6.46 -4.85 -7.12
C LEU A 95 -7.78 -5.63 -6.94
N ALA A 96 -8.50 -5.94 -8.03
CA ALA A 96 -9.86 -6.48 -7.99
C ALA A 96 -9.96 -7.84 -7.26
N ASP A 97 -8.92 -8.68 -7.38
CA ASP A 97 -8.84 -10.00 -6.73
C ASP A 97 -8.31 -9.94 -5.29
N GLY A 98 -8.19 -8.74 -4.72
CA GLY A 98 -7.70 -8.51 -3.36
C GLY A 98 -6.25 -8.07 -3.31
N TYR A 99 -5.83 -7.58 -2.13
CA TYR A 99 -4.50 -7.00 -1.93
C TYR A 99 -4.02 -7.13 -0.48
N HIS A 100 -2.70 -7.07 -0.29
CA HIS A 100 -2.08 -6.78 1.00
C HIS A 100 -1.87 -5.28 1.16
N SER A 101 -1.78 -4.79 2.39
CA SER A 101 -1.56 -3.37 2.64
C SER A 101 -0.49 -3.10 3.69
N VAL A 102 0.24 -2.00 3.50
CA VAL A 102 1.28 -1.53 4.42
C VAL A 102 1.12 -0.03 4.65
N GLY A 103 0.88 0.36 5.90
CA GLY A 103 0.70 1.77 6.28
C GLY A 103 1.79 2.26 7.22
N PHE A 104 2.29 3.46 6.95
CA PHE A 104 3.40 4.08 7.69
C PHE A 104 2.88 5.24 8.54
N SER A 105 3.24 5.28 9.83
CA SER A 105 2.77 6.32 10.74
C SER A 105 1.23 6.44 10.66
N GLN A 106 0.66 7.63 10.49
CA GLN A 106 -0.80 7.80 10.35
C GLN A 106 -1.44 6.95 9.23
N GLY A 107 -0.71 6.63 8.15
CA GLY A 107 -1.21 5.77 7.07
C GLY A 107 -1.64 4.38 7.54
N GLY A 108 -1.04 3.87 8.62
CA GLY A 108 -1.47 2.61 9.25
C GLY A 108 -2.83 2.69 9.96
N LEU A 109 -3.15 3.84 10.55
CA LEU A 109 -4.49 4.12 11.08
C LEU A 109 -5.49 4.31 9.94
N PHE A 110 -5.07 4.96 8.85
CA PHE A 110 -5.93 5.24 7.70
C PHE A 110 -6.32 3.95 6.97
N LEU A 111 -5.38 3.04 6.73
CA LEU A 111 -5.69 1.73 6.15
C LEU A 111 -6.60 0.88 7.05
N ARG A 112 -6.49 1.02 8.38
CA ARG A 112 -7.47 0.39 9.30
C ARG A 112 -8.88 0.96 9.07
N ALA A 113 -9.01 2.28 8.93
CA ALA A 113 -10.29 2.89 8.61
C ALA A 113 -10.82 2.45 7.23
N LEU A 114 -9.93 2.34 6.25
CA LEU A 114 -10.24 1.88 4.89
C LEU A 114 -10.83 0.47 4.90
N VAL A 115 -10.19 -0.52 5.52
CA VAL A 115 -10.73 -1.89 5.55
C VAL A 115 -12.07 -2.00 6.29
N GLN A 116 -12.32 -1.10 7.26
CA GLN A 116 -13.59 -1.06 7.98
C GLN A 116 -14.74 -0.40 7.18
N ARG A 117 -14.43 0.47 6.22
CA ARG A 117 -15.43 1.25 5.46
C ARG A 117 -15.58 0.80 4.00
N CYS A 118 -14.51 0.27 3.41
CA CYS A 118 -14.39 -0.13 2.02
C CYS A 118 -13.88 -1.59 1.96
N PRO A 119 -14.76 -2.58 2.21
CA PRO A 119 -14.35 -3.98 2.32
C PRO A 119 -14.08 -4.67 0.97
N VAL A 120 -14.32 -3.98 -0.15
CA VAL A 120 -14.15 -4.50 -1.52
C VAL A 120 -13.28 -3.52 -2.32
N PRO A 121 -12.22 -4.00 -3.02
CA PRO A 121 -11.71 -5.37 -3.04
C PRO A 121 -11.12 -5.81 -1.68
N GLN A 122 -10.98 -7.13 -1.48
CA GLN A 122 -10.62 -7.68 -0.18
C GLN A 122 -9.18 -7.30 0.23
N MET A 123 -9.04 -6.57 1.34
CA MET A 123 -7.76 -6.43 2.01
C MET A 123 -7.45 -7.70 2.83
N HIS A 124 -6.43 -8.46 2.42
CA HIS A 124 -6.05 -9.72 3.07
C HIS A 124 -5.22 -9.53 4.33
N ASN A 125 -4.21 -8.66 4.26
CA ASN A 125 -3.31 -8.37 5.37
C ASN A 125 -3.17 -6.86 5.51
N LEU A 126 -3.14 -6.39 6.76
CA LEU A 126 -2.82 -5.02 7.12
C LEU A 126 -1.56 -5.01 7.99
N VAL A 127 -0.48 -4.45 7.45
CA VAL A 127 0.76 -4.20 8.20
C VAL A 127 0.80 -2.72 8.57
N SER A 128 0.77 -2.43 9.88
CA SER A 128 0.87 -1.07 10.39
C SER A 128 2.25 -0.82 11.00
N ILE A 129 3.05 0.03 10.34
CA ILE A 129 4.40 0.38 10.78
C ILE A 129 4.33 1.70 11.55
N GLY A 130 4.28 1.61 12.88
CA GLY A 130 4.26 2.77 13.77
C GLY A 130 2.95 3.58 13.72
N GLY A 131 1.82 2.95 13.38
CA GLY A 131 0.54 3.65 13.28
C GLY A 131 -0.11 3.96 14.64
N PRO A 132 -0.60 5.20 14.87
CA PRO A 132 -1.20 5.62 16.14
C PRO A 132 -2.65 5.12 16.24
N GLN A 133 -2.86 3.82 16.46
CA GLN A 133 -4.20 3.21 16.39
C GLN A 133 -5.21 3.75 17.42
N GLN A 134 -4.71 4.31 18.52
CA GLN A 134 -5.47 4.98 19.60
C GLN A 134 -5.28 6.51 19.60
N GLY A 135 -4.82 7.08 18.49
CA GLY A 135 -4.46 8.49 18.42
C GLY A 135 -3.15 8.81 19.16
N VAL A 136 -2.94 10.10 19.39
CA VAL A 136 -1.76 10.65 20.08
C VAL A 136 -2.22 11.69 21.09
N TYR A 137 -1.45 11.84 22.17
CA TYR A 137 -1.68 12.86 23.19
C TYR A 137 -0.38 13.60 23.49
N GLY A 138 0.00 14.49 22.57
CA GLY A 138 1.19 15.32 22.67
C GLY A 138 1.88 15.54 21.34
N PHE A 139 2.61 16.65 21.23
CA PHE A 139 3.47 16.91 20.09
C PHE A 139 4.85 16.27 20.29
N PRO A 140 5.48 15.74 19.23
CA PRO A 140 6.84 15.21 19.30
C PRO A 140 7.82 16.27 19.82
N ASN A 141 8.67 15.90 20.79
CA ASN A 141 9.71 16.76 21.35
C ASN A 141 9.20 18.13 21.86
N CYS A 142 7.99 18.17 22.44
CA CYS A 142 7.34 19.39 22.92
C CYS A 142 7.44 19.46 24.47
N PRO A 143 8.50 20.03 25.05
CA PRO A 143 8.70 20.04 26.49
C PRO A 143 7.67 20.93 27.21
N PRO A 144 7.35 20.62 28.49
CA PRO A 144 6.37 21.40 29.27
C PRO A 144 6.74 22.88 29.48
N SER A 145 7.99 23.26 29.20
CA SER A 145 8.49 24.63 29.29
C SER A 145 8.00 25.53 28.14
N ILE A 146 7.50 24.96 27.05
CA ILE A 146 6.92 25.72 25.92
C ILE A 146 5.41 25.78 26.12
N ALA A 147 4.85 26.99 26.23
CA ALA A 147 3.44 27.21 26.57
C ALA A 147 2.44 26.51 25.62
N PHE A 148 2.78 26.38 24.34
CA PHE A 148 1.97 25.67 23.34
C PHE A 148 1.97 24.14 23.51
N CYS A 149 2.96 23.57 24.21
CA CYS A 149 3.12 22.14 24.44
C CYS A 149 2.39 21.62 25.69
N ARG A 150 1.74 22.50 26.45
CA ARG A 150 1.16 22.21 27.76
C ARG A 150 -0.33 21.99 27.71
#